data_AF-B8KPQ1-F1
#
_entry.id   AF-B8KPQ1-F1
#
_cell.length_a   1.000
_cell.length_b   1.000
_cell.length_c   1.000
_cell.angle_alpha   90.00
_cell.angle_beta   90.00
_cell.angle_gamma   90.00
#
_symmetry.space_group_name_H-M   'P 1'
#
loop_
_entity.id
_entity.type
_entity.pdbx_description
1 polymer ?
#
loop_
_entity_poly.entity_id
_entity_poly.type
_entity_poly.pdbx_seq_one_letter_code
_entity_poly.pdbx_strand_id
1 'polypeptide(L)'
;MKILALLLIATFLTGCGVTASSRNPGYVQFDTPKQTGLTADTSISLGPRLLRFAAQHVDDDPQTKALLQSLEGVRVSVYQVSATVDHIALRDEVGVATAKAFDEHWSPIVRVVEDDSRVHIFVKEQDGLLLGVAIVAVDQEELVFVNIMGEMAAENLAALSSVVPGTDSLALSSIGGE
;
A
#
# COMPACT_ATOMS: atom_id res chain seq x y z
N MET A 1 -21.10 -23.05 33.48
CA MET A 1 -21.50 -21.69 33.06
C MET A 1 -20.32 -20.74 32.83
N LYS A 2 -19.33 -20.62 33.73
CA LYS A 2 -18.15 -19.74 33.55
C LYS A 2 -17.27 -20.07 32.33
N ILE A 3 -17.10 -21.37 32.03
CA ILE A 3 -16.31 -21.84 30.86
C ILE A 3 -17.01 -21.52 29.53
N LEU A 4 -18.35 -21.52 29.52
CA LEU A 4 -19.15 -21.17 28.33
C LEU A 4 -19.09 -19.67 28.02
N ALA A 5 -19.04 -18.82 29.04
CA ALA A 5 -18.87 -17.37 28.88
C ALA A 5 -17.47 -16.99 28.38
N LEU A 6 -16.42 -17.72 28.79
CA LEU A 6 -15.05 -17.48 28.33
C LEU A 6 -14.86 -17.85 26.85
N LEU A 7 -15.49 -18.94 26.40
CA LEU A 7 -15.48 -19.35 24.98
C LEU A 7 -16.25 -18.34 24.11
N LEU A 8 -17.34 -17.78 24.62
CA LEU A 8 -18.15 -16.76 23.95
C LEU A 8 -17.40 -15.42 23.82
N ILE A 9 -16.64 -15.02 24.84
CA ILE A 9 -15.79 -13.81 24.81
C ILE A 9 -14.63 -13.98 23.82
N ALA A 10 -13.99 -15.17 23.77
CA ALA A 10 -12.91 -15.45 22.82
C ALA A 10 -13.38 -15.39 21.35
N THR A 11 -14.63 -15.74 21.06
CA THR A 11 -15.22 -15.59 19.71
C THR A 11 -15.51 -14.14 19.32
N PHE A 12 -15.59 -13.19 20.26
CA PHE A 12 -15.78 -11.76 19.94
C PHE A 12 -14.48 -11.04 19.55
N LEU A 13 -13.30 -11.61 19.86
CA LEU A 13 -11.99 -11.01 19.57
C LEU A 13 -11.46 -11.29 18.14
N THR A 14 -12.10 -12.16 17.36
CA THR A 14 -11.63 -12.51 16.00
C THR A 14 -11.98 -11.46 14.93
N GLY A 15 -12.58 -10.33 15.31
CA GLY A 15 -13.04 -9.26 14.41
C GLY A 15 -12.38 -7.91 14.68
N CYS A 16 -11.11 -7.86 15.10
CA CYS A 16 -10.40 -6.60 15.32
C CYS A 16 -10.00 -5.96 13.99
N GLY A 17 -10.93 -5.33 13.29
CA GLY A 17 -10.69 -4.45 12.12
C GLY A 17 -9.90 -3.17 12.46
N VAL A 18 -9.00 -3.26 13.44
CA VAL A 18 -8.06 -2.22 13.86
C VAL A 18 -6.82 -2.26 12.98
N THR A 19 -6.41 -3.45 12.53
CA THR A 19 -5.30 -3.64 11.58
C THR A 19 -5.85 -4.12 10.24
N ALA A 20 -5.09 -3.88 9.18
CA ALA A 20 -5.44 -4.39 7.85
C ALA A 20 -5.43 -5.93 7.84
N SER A 21 -6.38 -6.53 7.13
CA SER A 21 -6.55 -7.99 7.04
C SER A 21 -5.73 -8.56 5.88
N SER A 22 -4.96 -9.62 6.13
CA SER A 22 -4.27 -10.36 5.06
C SER A 22 -5.19 -11.18 4.15
N ARG A 23 -6.48 -11.27 4.49
CA ARG A 23 -7.51 -11.91 3.65
C ARG A 23 -8.16 -10.95 2.67
N ASN A 24 -7.81 -9.66 2.68
CA ASN A 24 -8.38 -8.70 1.75
C ASN A 24 -7.89 -8.99 0.31
N PRO A 25 -8.75 -8.90 -0.72
CA PRO A 25 -8.38 -9.17 -2.12
C PRO A 25 -7.21 -8.33 -2.68
N GLY A 26 -7.03 -7.10 -2.18
CA GLY A 26 -5.93 -6.19 -2.51
C GLY A 26 -4.70 -6.31 -1.61
N TYR A 27 -4.64 -7.34 -0.75
CA TYR A 27 -3.47 -7.59 0.09
C TYR A 27 -2.27 -8.03 -0.75
N VAL A 28 -1.10 -7.50 -0.41
CA VAL A 28 0.19 -7.92 -0.99
C VAL A 28 1.15 -8.33 0.12
N GLN A 29 1.76 -9.50 -0.05
CA GLN A 29 2.92 -9.91 0.75
C GLN A 29 4.19 -9.44 0.05
N PHE A 30 4.78 -8.36 0.54
CA PHE A 30 6.09 -7.91 0.08
C PHE A 30 7.17 -8.43 1.03
N ASP A 31 7.97 -9.37 0.55
CA ASP A 31 9.10 -9.89 1.28
C ASP A 31 10.30 -8.98 1.03
N THR A 32 10.73 -8.28 2.07
CA THR A 32 11.88 -7.38 1.97
C THR A 32 13.14 -8.14 1.57
N PRO A 33 14.03 -7.53 0.77
CA PRO A 33 15.35 -8.08 0.51
C PRO A 33 16.03 -8.48 1.83
N LYS A 34 16.67 -9.66 1.84
CA LYS A 34 17.36 -10.18 3.04
C LYS A 34 18.76 -9.59 3.21
N GLN A 35 19.05 -8.52 2.47
CA GLN A 35 20.36 -7.91 2.41
C GLN A 35 20.73 -7.29 3.76
N THR A 36 21.99 -7.45 4.15
CA THR A 36 22.55 -6.75 5.29
C THR A 36 22.55 -5.24 5.03
N GLY A 37 22.09 -4.45 6.00
CA GLY A 37 22.06 -2.98 5.90
C GLY A 37 20.67 -2.36 5.69
N LEU A 38 19.60 -3.16 5.61
CA LEU A 38 18.23 -2.68 5.78
C LEU A 38 17.81 -2.79 7.25
N THR A 39 17.38 -1.68 7.84
CA THR A 39 16.89 -1.65 9.23
C THR A 39 15.44 -1.20 9.23
N ALA A 40 14.54 -2.00 9.81
CA ALA A 40 13.14 -1.61 9.97
C ALA A 40 13.06 -0.34 10.83
N ASP A 41 12.45 0.70 10.29
CA ASP A 41 12.26 1.98 10.96
C ASP A 41 10.81 2.16 11.39
N THR A 42 9.89 2.11 10.42
CA THR A 42 8.47 2.35 10.66
C THR A 42 7.63 1.23 10.07
N SER A 43 6.68 0.71 10.85
CA SER A 43 5.66 -0.23 10.35
C SER A 43 4.29 0.16 10.89
N ILE A 44 3.38 0.47 9.96
CA ILE A 44 2.02 0.90 10.26
C ILE A 44 1.05 -0.06 9.57
N SER A 45 0.03 -0.51 10.28
CA SER A 45 -1.09 -1.28 9.73
C SER A 45 -2.40 -0.76 10.31
N LEU A 46 -3.18 -0.09 9.47
CA LEU A 46 -4.47 0.48 9.81
C LEU A 46 -5.57 -0.35 9.16
N GLY A 47 -6.53 -0.79 9.96
CA GLY A 47 -7.74 -1.46 9.51
C GLY A 47 -8.92 -0.48 9.37
N PRO A 48 -10.08 -0.97 8.92
CA PRO A 48 -11.21 -0.14 8.54
C PRO A 48 -11.76 0.70 9.70
N ARG A 49 -11.62 0.25 10.96
CA ARG A 49 -12.09 1.03 12.12
C ARG A 49 -11.27 2.30 12.35
N LEU A 50 -9.94 2.20 12.24
CA LEU A 50 -9.06 3.36 12.40
C LEU A 50 -9.19 4.31 11.21
N LEU A 51 -9.36 3.77 10.01
CA LEU A 51 -9.56 4.56 8.79
C LEU A 51 -10.89 5.33 8.84
N ARG A 52 -11.97 4.69 9.31
CA ARG A 52 -13.26 5.38 9.56
C ARG A 52 -13.17 6.42 10.67
N PHE A 53 -12.39 6.16 11.72
CA PHE A 53 -12.12 7.15 12.75
C PHE A 53 -11.35 8.36 12.18
N ALA A 54 -10.34 8.13 11.34
CA ALA A 54 -9.62 9.20 10.65
C ALA A 54 -10.56 10.00 9.73
N ALA A 55 -11.47 9.34 9.01
CA ALA A 55 -12.48 10.00 8.17
C ALA A 55 -13.43 10.94 8.94
N GLN A 56 -13.60 10.74 10.26
CA GLN A 56 -14.40 11.63 11.10
C GLN A 56 -13.63 12.87 11.56
N HIS A 57 -12.30 12.86 11.47
CA HIS A 57 -11.41 13.90 12.00
C HIS A 57 -10.61 14.64 10.92
N VAL A 58 -10.67 14.19 9.67
CA VAL A 58 -10.20 14.99 8.53
C VAL A 58 -11.10 16.21 8.34
N ASP A 59 -10.51 17.31 7.85
CA ASP A 59 -11.18 18.56 7.49
C ASP A 59 -12.40 18.32 6.58
N ASP A 60 -13.22 19.36 6.34
CA ASP A 60 -14.42 19.28 5.50
C ASP A 60 -14.11 19.12 3.99
N ASP A 61 -13.41 18.04 3.67
CA ASP A 61 -13.17 17.49 2.34
C ASP A 61 -14.00 16.20 2.18
N PRO A 62 -15.17 16.27 1.51
CA PRO A 62 -16.01 15.11 1.26
C PRO A 62 -15.31 14.00 0.47
N GLN A 63 -14.37 14.34 -0.42
CA GLN A 63 -13.67 13.38 -1.27
C GLN A 63 -12.70 12.55 -0.42
N THR A 64 -11.88 13.20 0.41
CA THR A 64 -10.97 12.49 1.33
C THR A 64 -11.73 11.65 2.36
N LYS A 65 -12.88 12.15 2.86
CA LYS A 65 -13.75 11.37 3.75
C LYS A 65 -14.28 10.11 3.07
N ALA A 66 -14.78 10.22 1.84
CA ALA A 66 -15.29 9.09 1.07
C ALA A 66 -14.19 8.06 0.76
N LEU A 67 -12.99 8.53 0.40
CA LEU A 67 -11.84 7.67 0.19
C LEU A 67 -11.48 6.89 1.46
N LEU A 68 -11.25 7.57 2.59
CA LEU A 68 -10.91 6.90 3.85
C LEU A 68 -11.98 5.90 4.32
N GLN A 69 -13.26 6.14 3.99
CA GLN A 69 -14.36 5.24 4.30
C GLN A 69 -14.42 4.00 3.39
N SER A 70 -13.93 4.09 2.15
CA SER A 70 -13.86 2.97 1.22
C SER A 70 -12.64 2.05 1.45
N LEU A 71 -11.63 2.54 2.18
CA LEU A 71 -10.47 1.74 2.54
C LEU A 71 -10.80 0.66 3.58
N GLU A 72 -10.36 -0.56 3.28
CA GLU A 72 -10.39 -1.71 4.18
C GLU A 72 -9.04 -1.95 4.86
N GLY A 73 -7.97 -1.30 4.39
CA GLY A 73 -6.71 -1.31 5.10
C GLY A 73 -5.61 -0.48 4.44
N VAL A 74 -4.68 0.01 5.25
CA VAL A 74 -3.46 0.65 4.77
C VAL A 74 -2.29 0.05 5.55
N ARG A 75 -1.27 -0.38 4.82
CA ARG A 75 -0.01 -0.88 5.39
C ARG A 75 1.14 -0.04 4.84
N VAL A 76 2.02 0.39 5.73
CA VAL A 76 3.24 1.11 5.40
C VAL A 76 4.40 0.42 6.10
N SER A 77 5.48 0.16 5.38
CA SER A 77 6.72 -0.36 5.93
C SER A 77 7.88 0.45 5.37
N VAL A 78 8.66 1.07 6.25
CA VAL A 78 9.83 1.88 5.92
C VAL A 78 11.06 1.21 6.52
N TYR A 79 12.10 1.09 5.71
CA TYR A 79 13.38 0.53 6.09
C TYR A 79 14.47 1.55 5.77
N GLN A 80 15.29 1.89 6.75
CA GLN A 80 16.47 2.70 6.53
C GLN A 80 17.54 1.87 5.83
N VAL A 81 18.18 2.48 4.84
CA VAL A 81 19.27 1.93 4.05
C VAL A 81 20.58 2.45 4.64
N SER A 82 21.43 1.55 5.10
CA SER A 82 22.77 1.92 5.56
C SER A 82 23.60 2.48 4.41
N ALA A 83 24.37 3.53 4.67
CA ALA A 83 25.32 4.12 3.70
C ALA A 83 26.41 3.14 3.21
N THR A 84 26.55 1.97 3.83
CA THR A 84 27.48 0.91 3.42
C THR A 84 26.88 -0.08 2.42
N VAL A 85 25.59 0.06 2.09
CA VAL A 85 24.89 -0.85 1.17
C VAL A 85 25.30 -0.53 -0.27
N ASP A 86 25.47 -1.58 -1.08
CA ASP A 86 25.51 -1.43 -2.53
C ASP A 86 24.11 -1.12 -3.05
N HIS A 87 23.83 0.15 -3.32
CA HIS A 87 22.52 0.61 -3.78
C HIS A 87 22.12 0.04 -5.15
N ILE A 88 23.08 -0.33 -6.01
CA ILE A 88 22.76 -0.97 -7.29
C ILE A 88 22.22 -2.37 -7.02
N ALA A 89 22.95 -3.16 -6.24
CA ALA A 89 22.53 -4.50 -5.85
C ALA A 89 21.19 -4.49 -5.10
N LEU A 90 21.01 -3.56 -4.16
CA LEU A 90 19.75 -3.40 -3.43
C LEU A 90 18.56 -3.16 -4.36
N ARG A 91 18.70 -2.25 -5.34
CA ARG A 91 17.61 -1.96 -6.29
C ARG A 91 17.26 -3.15 -7.17
N ASP A 92 18.25 -3.95 -7.54
CA ASP A 92 18.02 -5.18 -8.30
C ASP A 92 17.31 -6.23 -7.45
N GLU A 93 17.71 -6.41 -6.18
CA GLU A 93 17.00 -7.28 -5.24
C GLU A 93 15.56 -6.80 -4.97
N VAL A 94 15.34 -5.50 -4.79
CA VAL A 94 14.00 -4.90 -4.67
C VAL A 94 13.19 -5.17 -5.94
N GLY A 95 13.79 -5.06 -7.13
CA GLY A 95 13.13 -5.39 -8.40
C GLY A 95 12.69 -6.86 -8.46
N VAL A 96 13.53 -7.78 -7.99
CA VAL A 96 13.20 -9.21 -7.90
C VAL A 96 12.11 -9.47 -6.86
N ALA A 97 12.19 -8.85 -5.69
CA ALA A 97 11.18 -8.96 -4.63
C ALA A 97 9.82 -8.43 -5.11
N THR A 98 9.84 -7.28 -5.79
CA THR A 98 8.66 -6.67 -6.43
C THR A 98 8.05 -7.65 -7.43
N ALA A 99 8.83 -8.19 -8.37
CA ALA A 99 8.32 -9.12 -9.39
C ALA A 99 7.73 -10.42 -8.79
N LYS A 100 8.16 -10.82 -7.58
CA LYS A 100 7.61 -11.98 -6.87
C LYS A 100 6.34 -11.68 -6.07
N ALA A 101 6.17 -10.44 -5.62
CA ALA A 101 5.07 -10.03 -4.75
C ALA A 101 3.75 -9.87 -5.51
N PHE A 102 3.82 -9.63 -6.82
CA PHE A 102 2.67 -9.32 -7.66
C PHE A 102 2.36 -10.48 -8.62
N ASP A 103 1.13 -10.99 -8.54
CA ASP A 103 0.58 -12.02 -9.45
C ASP A 103 0.02 -11.39 -10.75
N GLU A 104 -0.57 -12.21 -11.62
CA GLU A 104 -1.15 -11.77 -12.90
C GLU A 104 -2.34 -10.81 -12.77
N HIS A 105 -2.90 -10.62 -11.58
CA HIS A 105 -4.03 -9.73 -11.33
C HIS A 105 -3.57 -8.32 -10.90
N TRP A 106 -2.26 -8.09 -10.78
CA TRP A 106 -1.69 -6.77 -10.50
C TRP A 106 -1.07 -6.16 -11.75
N SER A 107 -1.57 -4.97 -12.12
CA SER A 107 -1.10 -4.22 -13.27
C SER A 107 -0.14 -3.11 -12.84
N PRO A 108 1.08 -3.03 -13.40
CA PRO A 108 1.96 -1.88 -13.18
C PRO A 108 1.42 -0.67 -13.96
N ILE A 109 1.15 0.43 -13.26
CA ILE A 109 0.65 1.67 -13.89
C ILE A 109 1.69 2.78 -13.93
N VAL A 110 2.65 2.77 -13.00
CA VAL A 110 3.75 3.75 -12.95
C VAL A 110 5.06 3.06 -12.67
N ARG A 111 6.08 3.47 -13.42
CA ARG A 111 7.48 3.11 -13.21
C ARG A 111 8.31 4.36 -13.40
N VAL A 112 8.83 4.90 -12.29
CA VAL A 112 9.82 5.97 -12.30
C VAL A 112 11.17 5.34 -11.97
N VAL A 113 12.16 5.61 -12.81
CA VAL A 113 13.54 5.16 -12.60
C VAL A 113 14.43 6.37 -12.81
N GLU A 114 15.10 6.78 -11.76
CA GLU A 114 16.11 7.83 -11.76
C GLU A 114 17.46 7.19 -11.38
N ASP A 115 18.53 7.98 -11.45
CA ASP A 115 19.89 7.48 -11.23
C ASP A 115 20.08 6.87 -9.83
N ASP A 116 19.38 7.40 -8.83
CA ASP A 116 19.43 6.98 -7.43
C ASP A 116 18.10 6.48 -6.86
N SER A 117 16.96 6.75 -7.52
CA SER A 117 15.63 6.37 -7.03
C SER A 117 14.89 5.41 -7.98
N ARG A 118 14.01 4.57 -7.43
CA ARG A 118 13.10 3.72 -8.19
C ARG A 118 11.76 3.62 -7.51
N VAL A 119 10.68 3.92 -8.25
CA VAL A 119 9.30 3.82 -7.76
C VAL A 119 8.48 2.95 -8.70
N HIS A 120 7.76 1.99 -8.12
CA HIS A 120 6.78 1.17 -8.80
C HIS A 120 5.41 1.32 -8.15
N ILE A 121 4.39 1.57 -8.96
CA ILE A 121 2.99 1.58 -8.52
C ILE A 121 2.24 0.49 -9.28
N PHE A 122 1.57 -0.36 -8.51
CA PHE A 122 0.72 -1.43 -9.00
C PHE A 122 -0.72 -1.21 -8.54
N VAL A 123 -1.66 -1.61 -9.38
CA VAL A 123 -3.08 -1.63 -9.05
C VAL A 123 -3.65 -3.02 -9.29
N LYS A 124 -4.59 -3.42 -8.45
CA LYS A 124 -5.43 -4.59 -8.67
C LYS A 124 -6.84 -4.12 -8.93
N GLU A 125 -7.36 -4.45 -10.10
CA GLU A 125 -8.71 -4.09 -10.51
C GLU A 125 -9.53 -5.36 -10.76
N GLN A 126 -10.80 -5.33 -10.34
CA GLN A 126 -11.77 -6.37 -10.65
C GLN A 126 -13.14 -5.71 -10.86
N ASP A 127 -13.83 -6.05 -11.94
CA ASP A 127 -15.18 -5.56 -12.25
C ASP A 127 -15.32 -4.02 -12.22
N GLY A 128 -14.28 -3.30 -12.64
CA GLY A 128 -14.25 -1.83 -12.66
C GLY A 128 -13.99 -1.17 -11.30
N LEU A 129 -13.66 -1.95 -10.27
CA LEU A 129 -13.29 -1.48 -8.94
C LEU A 129 -11.81 -1.73 -8.68
N LEU A 130 -11.13 -0.71 -8.14
CA LEU A 130 -9.78 -0.89 -7.61
C LEU A 130 -9.90 -1.61 -6.27
N LEU A 131 -9.35 -2.82 -6.19
CA LEU A 131 -9.31 -3.63 -4.97
C LEU A 131 -8.07 -3.33 -4.12
N GLY A 132 -7.01 -2.82 -4.75
CA GLY A 132 -5.80 -2.44 -4.05
C GLY A 132 -4.83 -1.62 -4.88
N VAL A 133 -4.01 -0.85 -4.18
CA VAL A 133 -2.86 -0.13 -4.72
C VAL A 133 -1.64 -0.52 -3.91
N ALA A 134 -0.52 -0.76 -4.59
CA ALA A 134 0.74 -1.04 -3.93
C ALA A 134 1.85 -0.16 -4.51
N ILE A 135 2.68 0.39 -3.62
CA ILE A 135 3.80 1.26 -3.98
C ILE A 135 5.06 0.64 -3.39
N VAL A 136 6.07 0.48 -4.22
CA VAL A 136 7.43 0.11 -3.82
C VAL A 136 8.34 1.25 -4.24
N ALA A 137 8.98 1.91 -3.29
CA ALA A 137 9.96 2.97 -3.55
C ALA A 137 11.28 2.61 -2.87
N VAL A 138 12.40 2.81 -3.57
CA VAL A 138 13.74 2.62 -3.03
C VAL A 138 14.67 3.71 -3.53
N ASP A 139 15.45 4.29 -2.62
CA ASP A 139 16.53 5.22 -2.91
C ASP A 139 17.77 4.91 -2.06
N GLN A 140 18.63 5.91 -1.83
CA GLN A 140 19.86 5.76 -1.04
C GLN A 140 19.60 5.72 0.48
N GLU A 141 18.49 6.25 0.94
CA GLU A 141 18.17 6.43 2.37
C GLU A 141 17.11 5.44 2.83
N GLU A 142 16.10 5.15 2.00
CA GLU A 142 14.95 4.37 2.42
C GLU A 142 14.47 3.35 1.37
N LEU A 143 13.91 2.25 1.87
CA LEU A 143 13.02 1.36 1.14
C LEU A 143 11.62 1.47 1.76
N VAL A 144 10.66 1.89 0.97
CA VAL A 144 9.27 2.09 1.37
C VAL A 144 8.37 1.12 0.62
N PHE A 145 7.54 0.41 1.36
CA PHE A 145 6.44 -0.38 0.83
C PHE A 145 5.11 0.12 1.40
N VAL A 146 4.18 0.45 0.50
CA VAL A 146 2.81 0.84 0.84
C VAL A 146 1.85 -0.15 0.18
N ASN A 147 0.85 -0.63 0.93
CA ASN A 147 -0.25 -1.41 0.41
C ASN A 147 -1.58 -0.86 0.93
N ILE A 148 -2.38 -0.33 0.01
CA ILE A 148 -3.71 0.22 0.23
C ILE A 148 -4.71 -0.80 -0.29
N MET A 149 -5.73 -1.10 0.52
CA MET A 149 -6.72 -2.14 0.30
C MET A 149 -8.11 -1.55 0.48
N GLY A 150 -9.05 -1.94 -0.38
CA GLY A 150 -10.44 -1.53 -0.29
C GLY A 150 -11.08 -1.48 -1.68
N GLU A 151 -12.39 -1.31 -1.73
CA GLU A 151 -13.12 -1.13 -2.99
C GLU A 151 -13.20 0.36 -3.31
N MET A 152 -12.31 0.82 -4.17
CA MET A 152 -12.19 2.23 -4.53
C MET A 152 -12.65 2.46 -5.97
N ALA A 153 -13.41 3.54 -6.17
CA ALA A 153 -13.67 4.05 -7.51
C ALA A 153 -12.35 4.47 -8.19
N ALA A 154 -12.20 4.19 -9.48
CA ALA A 154 -11.00 4.53 -10.24
C ALA A 154 -10.68 6.04 -10.23
N GLU A 155 -11.70 6.89 -10.10
CA GLU A 155 -11.57 8.35 -9.94
C GLU A 155 -10.71 8.74 -8.73
N ASN A 156 -10.67 7.89 -7.69
CA ASN A 156 -9.83 8.13 -6.51
C ASN A 156 -8.33 7.95 -6.80
N LEU A 157 -7.95 7.30 -7.91
CA LEU A 157 -6.56 7.13 -8.32
C LEU A 157 -5.91 8.48 -8.67
N ALA A 158 -6.68 9.44 -9.18
CA ALA A 158 -6.19 10.79 -9.48
C ALA A 158 -5.72 11.55 -8.23
N ALA A 159 -6.25 11.22 -7.04
CA ALA A 159 -5.75 11.79 -5.80
C ALA A 159 -4.31 11.32 -5.50
N LEU A 160 -3.96 10.08 -5.87
CA LEU A 160 -2.62 9.52 -5.65
C LEU A 160 -1.56 10.16 -6.55
N SER A 161 -1.94 10.68 -7.73
CA SER A 161 -1.01 11.34 -8.65
C SER A 161 -0.51 12.71 -8.15
N SER A 162 -1.13 13.26 -7.10
CA SER A 162 -0.69 14.51 -6.48
C SER A 162 0.37 14.31 -5.39
N VAL A 163 0.53 13.07 -4.91
CA VAL A 163 1.38 12.73 -3.76
C VAL A 163 2.70 12.11 -4.19
N VAL A 164 2.77 11.52 -5.38
CA VAL A 164 3.99 10.92 -5.93
C VAL A 164 4.67 11.90 -6.90
N PRO A 165 5.88 12.39 -6.61
CA PRO A 165 6.64 13.17 -7.58
C PRO A 165 6.83 12.38 -8.88
N GLY A 166 6.54 12.99 -10.04
CA GLY A 166 6.70 12.35 -11.36
C GLY A 166 5.45 11.65 -11.92
N THR A 167 4.28 11.75 -11.27
CA THR A 167 3.01 11.21 -11.78
C THR A 167 2.16 12.20 -12.60
N ASP A 168 2.71 13.33 -13.02
CA ASP A 168 2.04 14.31 -13.91
C ASP A 168 1.55 13.67 -15.22
N SER A 169 2.13 12.53 -15.61
CA SER A 169 1.72 11.73 -16.77
C SER A 169 0.40 10.97 -16.59
N LEU A 170 -0.07 10.76 -15.35
CA LEU A 170 -1.33 10.08 -15.06
C LEU A 170 -2.56 10.92 -15.43
N ALA A 171 -2.45 12.25 -15.37
CA ALA A 171 -3.52 13.15 -15.80
C ALA A 171 -3.71 13.12 -17.33
N LEU A 172 -2.65 12.80 -18.09
CA LEU A 172 -2.63 12.87 -19.55
C LEU A 172 -3.13 11.61 -20.24
N SER A 173 -3.08 10.43 -19.59
CA SER A 173 -3.55 9.18 -20.20
C SER A 173 -5.08 8.98 -20.09
N SER A 174 -5.77 9.73 -19.22
CA SER A 174 -7.25 9.68 -19.11
C SER A 174 -7.98 10.55 -20.14
N ILE A 175 -7.25 11.38 -20.91
CA ILE A 175 -7.82 12.32 -21.91
C ILE A 175 -7.54 11.85 -23.35
N GLY A 176 -6.81 10.75 -23.55
CA GLY A 176 -6.42 10.24 -24.87
C GLY A 176 -7.18 9.00 -25.31
N GLY A 177 -8.51 9.06 -25.36
CA GLY A 177 -9.35 8.06 -26.02
C GLY A 177 -10.09 8.69 -27.19
N GLU A 178 -9.47 8.65 -28.38
CA GLU A 178 -10.18 8.70 -29.67
C GLU A 178 -10.17 7.30 -30.30
#